data_AF-A0A967LDE4-F1
#
_entry.id   AF-A0A967LDE4-F1
#
_cell.length_a   1.000
_cell.length_b   1.000
_cell.length_c   1.000
_cell.angle_alpha   90.00
_cell.angle_beta   90.00
_cell.angle_gamma   90.00
#
_symmetry.space_group_name_H-M   'P 1'
#
loop_
_entity.id
_entity.type
_entity.pdbx_description
1 polymer ?
#
loop_
_entity_poly.entity_id
_entity_poly.type
_entity_poly.pdbx_seq_one_letter_code
_entity_poly.pdbx_strand_id
1 'polypeptide(L)'
;MWLYRDYVIDSFNQNKPWDRFVIENMAGDLLPDADDTTRIASGFNRCVTFNEEGGADPDEFFVTYAVDRANTTGQVFLGLTVGCAQCHDHKYDPISQKEFYQLYAFFNSVDGEIGAGGQSGYHNKPLPPLLKVKSASHKKKLEKLAEGIETKTTELEAARSRSEFTDPAGPLSGAVEAWAASLGEKAPAALEVKNGLQLHLDAGAFDAPGGMVKEWPDQSGHGRHAAATGTPKQFGTAMNGKPAIRLNGKDDFLRT
;
A
#
# COMPACT_ATOMS: atom_id res chain seq x y z
N MET A 1 11.78 -0.10 20.06
CA MET A 1 12.84 0.83 20.54
C MET A 1 14.21 0.65 19.87
N TRP A 2 14.64 -0.56 19.52
CA TRP A 2 15.98 -0.77 18.91
C TRP A 2 16.25 0.06 17.64
N LEU A 3 15.24 0.31 16.80
CA LEU A 3 15.37 1.17 15.61
C LEU A 3 15.73 2.62 15.96
N TYR A 4 15.16 3.16 17.04
CA TYR A 4 15.48 4.52 17.51
C TYR A 4 16.93 4.59 18.03
N ARG A 5 17.37 3.58 18.79
CA ARG A 5 18.77 3.45 19.21
C ARG A 5 19.71 3.45 18.00
N ASP A 6 19.43 2.62 17.00
CA ASP A 6 20.27 2.52 15.80
C ASP A 6 20.30 3.85 15.04
N TYR A 7 19.14 4.53 14.92
CA TYR A 7 19.06 5.88 14.37
C TYR A 7 19.98 6.88 15.11
N VAL A 8 20.01 6.86 16.45
CA VAL A 8 20.88 7.76 17.23
C VAL A 8 22.35 7.45 16.93
N ILE A 9 22.75 6.18 17.01
CA ILE A 9 24.12 5.74 16.74
C ILE A 9 24.55 6.15 15.32
N ASP A 10 23.72 5.89 14.33
CA ASP A 10 23.99 6.21 12.93
C ASP A 10 24.06 7.72 12.70
N SER A 11 23.19 8.50 13.35
CA SER A 11 23.20 9.97 13.27
C SER A 11 24.51 10.56 13.80
N PHE A 12 25.02 10.03 14.92
CA PHE A 12 26.34 10.43 15.45
C PHE A 12 27.48 9.99 14.51
N ASN A 13 27.47 8.74 14.06
CA ASN A 13 28.53 8.20 13.18
C ASN A 13 28.61 8.93 11.83
N GLN A 14 27.49 9.47 11.34
CA GLN A 14 27.43 10.19 10.07
C GLN A 14 27.66 11.69 10.24
N ASN A 15 27.98 12.18 11.44
CA ASN A 15 28.08 13.60 11.77
C ASN A 15 26.85 14.38 11.30
N LYS A 16 25.64 13.86 11.58
CA LYS A 16 24.40 14.53 11.21
C LYS A 16 24.38 15.95 11.80
N PRO A 17 23.99 16.98 11.01
CA PRO A 17 23.82 18.33 11.53
C PRO A 17 22.91 18.35 12.77
N TRP A 18 23.35 19.05 13.82
CA TRP A 18 22.66 19.05 15.11
C TRP A 18 21.23 19.59 15.01
N ASP A 19 21.03 20.67 14.26
CA ASP A 19 19.72 21.25 13.98
C ASP A 19 18.77 20.23 13.35
N ARG A 20 19.25 19.47 12.36
CA ARG A 20 18.46 18.40 11.75
C ARG A 20 18.16 17.27 12.73
N PHE A 21 19.15 16.85 13.52
CA PHE A 21 18.97 15.83 14.56
C PHE A 21 17.88 16.23 15.57
N VAL A 22 17.91 17.47 16.08
CA VAL A 22 16.91 17.99 17.00
C VAL A 22 15.52 17.95 16.38
N ILE A 23 15.36 18.48 15.15
CA ILE A 23 14.07 18.52 14.47
C ILE A 23 13.53 17.11 14.22
N GLU A 24 14.36 16.18 13.77
CA GLU A 24 13.94 14.79 13.53
C GLU A 24 13.46 14.09 14.81
N ASN A 25 14.12 14.30 15.95
CA ASN A 25 13.69 13.73 17.23
C ASN A 25 12.38 14.36 17.74
N MET A 26 12.19 15.66 17.53
CA MET A 26 11.01 16.38 18.01
C MET A 26 9.78 16.17 17.13
N ALA A 27 9.95 16.14 15.81
CA ALA A 27 8.84 16.18 14.85
C ALA A 27 9.20 15.53 13.48
N GLY A 28 10.07 14.52 13.47
CA GLY A 28 10.55 13.90 12.23
C GLY A 28 9.46 13.30 11.34
N ASP A 29 8.34 12.87 11.90
CA ASP A 29 7.17 12.38 11.18
C ASP A 29 6.36 13.47 10.47
N LEU A 30 6.53 14.74 10.86
CA LEU A 30 5.86 15.91 10.31
C LEU A 30 6.70 16.66 9.26
N LEU A 31 7.91 16.17 8.97
CA LEU A 31 8.78 16.80 7.99
C LEU A 31 8.24 16.67 6.56
N PRO A 32 8.41 17.68 5.69
CA PRO A 32 8.01 17.60 4.29
C PRO A 32 8.69 16.44 3.53
N ASP A 33 9.91 16.10 3.95
CA ASP A 33 10.72 15.01 3.43
C ASP A 33 10.68 13.74 4.31
N ALA A 34 9.63 13.59 5.14
CA ALA A 34 9.52 12.48 6.07
C ALA A 34 9.56 11.10 5.36
N ASP A 35 10.47 10.26 5.85
CA ASP A 35 10.72 8.88 5.45
C ASP A 35 10.66 7.94 6.66
N ASP A 36 10.95 6.64 6.49
CA ASP A 36 10.96 5.70 7.62
C ASP A 36 12.00 6.10 8.69
N THR A 37 13.13 6.69 8.30
CA THR A 37 14.24 7.06 9.21
C THR A 37 13.83 8.21 10.14
N THR A 38 13.29 9.28 9.58
CA THR A 38 12.81 10.46 10.32
C THR A 38 11.58 10.16 11.17
N ARG A 39 10.69 9.26 10.71
CA ARG A 39 9.59 8.73 11.53
C ARG A 39 10.06 7.85 12.69
N ILE A 40 11.17 7.12 12.52
CA ILE A 40 11.81 6.39 13.62
C ILE A 40 12.40 7.38 14.62
N ALA A 41 12.99 8.48 14.15
CA ALA A 41 13.59 9.51 14.99
C ALA A 41 12.58 10.16 15.94
N SER A 42 11.36 10.46 15.48
CA SER A 42 10.30 11.00 16.35
C SER A 42 9.84 10.02 17.44
N GLY A 43 10.32 8.77 17.37
CA GLY A 43 10.25 7.79 18.45
C GLY A 43 10.87 8.25 19.77
N PHE A 44 11.69 9.31 19.80
CA PHE A 44 12.14 9.98 21.03
C PHE A 44 10.98 10.26 22.00
N ASN A 45 9.88 10.81 21.50
CA ASN A 45 8.68 11.11 22.30
C ASN A 45 7.94 9.85 22.82
N ARG A 46 8.34 8.68 22.34
CA ARG A 46 7.77 7.37 22.72
C ARG A 46 8.70 6.57 23.63
N CYS A 47 9.85 7.12 24.00
CA CYS A 47 10.79 6.51 24.94
C CYS A 47 10.34 6.59 26.41
N VAL A 48 9.20 7.23 26.68
CA VAL A 48 8.57 7.21 28.00
C VAL A 48 8.35 5.76 28.45
N THR A 49 8.60 5.48 29.73
CA THR A 49 8.50 4.11 30.26
C THR A 49 7.03 3.74 30.43
N PHE A 50 6.51 2.88 29.55
CA PHE A 50 5.14 2.39 29.67
C PHE A 50 5.02 1.38 30.81
N ASN A 51 4.09 1.61 31.73
CA ASN A 51 3.89 0.72 32.88
C ASN A 51 2.74 -0.26 32.60
N GLU A 52 3.06 -1.54 32.55
CA GLU A 52 2.11 -2.64 32.37
C GLU A 52 1.69 -3.32 33.69
N GLU A 53 2.02 -2.74 34.85
CA GLU A 53 1.66 -3.33 36.14
C GLU A 53 0.15 -3.22 36.41
N GLY A 54 -0.44 -4.27 37.00
CA GLY A 54 -1.89 -4.37 37.25
C GLY A 54 -2.48 -3.32 38.21
N GLY A 55 -1.65 -2.51 38.86
CA GLY A 55 -2.07 -1.38 39.70
C GLY A 55 -1.87 -0.01 39.07
N ALA A 56 -1.29 0.08 37.87
CA ALA A 56 -0.98 1.34 37.24
C ALA A 56 -2.25 2.06 36.74
N ASP A 57 -2.47 3.28 37.22
CA ASP A 57 -3.60 4.12 36.86
C ASP A 57 -3.36 4.85 35.52
N PRO A 58 -4.21 4.66 34.50
CA PRO A 58 -4.04 5.32 33.21
C PRO A 58 -3.96 6.85 33.29
N ASP A 59 -4.75 7.49 34.14
CA ASP A 59 -4.81 8.95 34.22
C ASP A 59 -3.54 9.51 34.88
N GLU A 60 -3.00 8.82 35.89
CA GLU A 60 -1.70 9.15 36.49
C GLU A 60 -0.57 9.04 35.47
N PHE A 61 -0.56 7.95 34.70
CA PHE A 61 0.52 7.69 33.75
C PHE A 61 0.43 8.60 32.52
N PHE A 62 -0.76 9.07 32.13
CA PHE A 62 -0.91 10.11 31.12
C PHE A 62 -0.13 11.38 31.51
N VAL A 63 -0.29 11.84 32.75
CA VAL A 63 0.45 13.00 33.29
C VAL A 63 1.95 12.69 33.40
N THR A 64 2.29 11.50 33.89
CA THR A 64 3.68 11.08 34.06
C THR A 64 4.46 11.07 32.74
N TYR A 65 3.84 10.65 31.64
CA TYR A 65 4.48 10.64 30.32
C TYR A 65 4.69 12.06 29.78
N ALA A 66 3.74 12.97 29.98
CA ALA A 66 3.92 14.36 29.60
C ALA A 66 5.02 15.05 30.43
N VAL A 67 5.11 14.76 31.73
CA VAL A 67 6.22 15.21 32.59
C VAL A 67 7.56 14.65 32.09
N ASP A 68 7.65 13.36 31.80
CA ASP A 68 8.87 12.72 31.34
C ASP A 68 9.39 13.32 30.03
N ARG A 69 8.50 13.58 29.06
CA ARG A 69 8.84 14.25 27.80
C ARG A 69 9.32 15.67 28.02
N ALA A 70 8.67 16.45 28.89
CA ALA A 70 9.08 17.81 29.22
C ALA A 70 10.47 17.84 29.86
N ASN A 71 10.69 16.97 30.85
CA ASN A 71 11.98 16.83 31.55
C ASN A 71 13.09 16.41 30.59
N THR A 72 12.87 15.34 29.84
CA THR A 72 13.86 14.78 28.92
C THR A 72 14.18 15.76 27.80
N THR A 73 13.18 16.45 27.24
CA THR A 73 13.41 17.49 26.21
C THR A 73 14.25 18.64 26.76
N GLY A 74 13.90 19.14 27.96
CA GLY A 74 14.66 20.20 28.62
C GLY A 74 16.12 19.81 28.85
N GLN A 75 16.35 18.59 29.34
CA GLN A 75 17.70 18.12 29.63
C GLN A 75 18.52 17.85 28.36
N VAL A 76 17.94 17.17 27.37
CA VAL A 76 18.66 16.69 26.19
C VAL A 76 18.88 17.81 25.16
N PHE A 77 17.88 18.64 24.91
CA PHE A 77 17.93 19.61 23.80
C PHE A 77 18.12 21.05 24.24
N LEU A 78 17.69 21.42 25.45
CA LEU A 78 17.88 22.77 25.99
C LEU A 78 19.09 22.86 26.93
N GLY A 79 19.59 21.72 27.43
CA GLY A 79 20.64 21.70 28.45
C GLY A 79 20.19 22.27 29.79
N LEU A 80 18.88 22.24 30.08
CA LEU A 80 18.26 22.83 31.26
C LEU A 80 17.65 21.76 32.16
N THR A 81 17.78 21.93 33.48
CA THR A 81 17.16 21.04 34.48
C THR A 81 15.74 21.47 34.82
N VAL A 82 14.90 21.67 33.80
CA VAL A 82 13.51 22.15 33.96
C VAL A 82 12.67 21.28 34.90
N GLY A 83 13.01 20.00 35.09
CA GLY A 83 12.28 19.10 35.97
C GLY A 83 12.30 19.47 37.45
N CYS A 84 13.28 20.24 37.92
CA CYS A 84 13.22 20.78 39.29
C CYS A 84 12.09 21.80 39.46
N ALA A 85 11.65 22.44 38.37
CA ALA A 85 10.54 23.39 38.38
C ALA A 85 9.15 22.73 38.43
N GLN A 86 9.08 21.39 38.41
CA GLN A 86 7.79 20.66 38.42
C GLN A 86 6.96 20.97 39.68
N CYS A 87 7.59 20.97 40.85
CA CYS A 87 6.89 21.08 42.14
C CYS A 87 6.96 22.49 42.75
N HIS A 88 7.93 23.30 42.36
CA HIS A 88 8.19 24.65 42.87
C HIS A 88 9.02 25.43 41.84
N ASP A 89 9.22 26.74 41.99
CA ASP A 89 10.14 27.48 41.13
C ASP A 89 11.56 26.90 41.20
N HIS A 90 12.25 26.83 40.08
CA HIS A 90 13.58 26.24 40.02
C HIS A 90 14.54 26.93 41.00
N LYS A 91 15.33 26.14 41.75
CA LYS A 91 16.13 26.64 42.87
C LYS A 91 17.23 27.64 42.47
N TYR A 92 17.83 27.44 41.30
CA TYR A 92 19.01 28.20 40.85
C TYR A 92 18.74 28.98 39.56
N ASP A 93 18.25 28.30 38.52
CA ASP A 93 17.86 28.92 37.26
C ASP A 93 16.54 29.72 37.39
N PRO A 94 16.38 30.82 36.63
CA PRO A 94 15.18 31.66 36.65
C PRO A 94 14.03 31.01 35.85
N ILE A 95 13.61 29.82 36.27
CA ILE A 95 12.52 29.06 35.64
C ILE A 95 11.44 28.86 36.69
N SER A 96 10.29 29.50 36.48
CA SER A 96 9.14 29.34 37.35
C SER A 96 8.45 27.99 37.14
N GLN A 97 7.71 27.52 38.15
CA GLN A 97 6.83 26.36 38.01
C GLN A 97 5.81 26.58 36.89
N LYS A 98 5.34 27.81 36.72
CA LYS A 98 4.41 28.16 35.65
C LYS A 98 5.02 27.88 34.27
N GLU A 99 6.28 28.25 34.05
CA GLU A 99 6.99 27.99 32.79
C GLU A 99 7.20 26.49 32.55
N PHE A 100 7.45 25.71 33.61
CA PHE A 100 7.46 24.25 33.50
C PHE A 100 6.13 23.71 32.98
N TYR A 101 5.00 24.14 33.56
CA TYR A 101 3.69 23.67 33.11
C TYR A 101 3.28 24.20 31.72
N GLN A 102 3.86 25.33 31.28
CA GLN A 102 3.74 25.78 29.88
C GLN A 102 4.49 24.86 28.91
N LEU A 103 5.69 24.39 29.27
CA LEU A 103 6.42 23.39 28.48
C LEU A 103 5.68 22.03 28.49
N TYR A 104 5.25 21.58 29.66
CA TYR A 104 4.43 20.37 29.83
C TYR A 104 3.21 20.36 28.92
N ALA A 105 2.54 21.51 28.73
CA ALA A 105 1.33 21.60 27.93
C ALA A 105 1.52 21.12 26.47
N PHE A 106 2.72 21.28 25.90
CA PHE A 106 3.04 20.75 24.56
C PHE A 106 3.01 19.22 24.49
N PHE A 107 3.36 18.55 25.59
CA PHE A 107 3.43 17.09 25.68
C PHE A 107 2.18 16.45 26.27
N ASN A 108 1.32 17.26 26.89
CA ASN A 108 0.02 16.86 27.45
C ASN A 108 -1.13 16.92 26.42
N SER A 109 -0.81 17.03 25.13
CA SER A 109 -1.80 17.12 24.04
C SER A 109 -1.69 15.96 23.05
N VAL A 110 -1.16 14.80 23.50
CA VAL A 110 -1.02 13.61 22.66
C VAL A 110 -2.38 12.92 22.54
N ASP A 111 -2.94 12.94 21.34
CA ASP A 111 -4.22 12.27 21.05
C ASP A 111 -4.06 10.75 21.09
N GLY A 112 -5.06 10.07 21.66
CA GLY A 112 -5.09 8.61 21.78
C GLY A 112 -4.03 8.00 22.71
N GLU A 113 -3.38 8.78 23.57
CA GLU A 113 -2.51 8.26 24.63
C GLU A 113 -3.33 7.44 25.64
N ILE A 114 -2.93 6.18 25.84
CA ILE A 114 -3.71 5.18 26.59
C ILE A 114 -3.46 5.27 28.10
N GLY A 115 -2.40 5.99 28.52
CA GLY A 115 -1.90 5.93 29.90
C GLY A 115 -1.19 4.61 30.16
N ALA A 116 -1.32 4.04 31.35
CA ALA A 116 -0.71 2.76 31.72
C ALA A 116 -1.50 1.53 31.24
N GLY A 117 -0.81 0.39 31.12
CA GLY A 117 -1.37 -0.91 30.75
C GLY A 117 -2.26 -1.56 31.80
N GLY A 118 -2.15 -1.17 33.07
CA GLY A 118 -2.89 -1.71 34.22
C GLY A 118 -4.40 -1.72 34.01
N GLN A 119 -5.10 -0.63 34.37
CA GLN A 119 -6.56 -0.60 34.21
C GLN A 119 -7.02 -0.59 32.74
N SER A 120 -6.15 -0.20 31.80
CA SER A 120 -6.48 -0.21 30.36
C SER A 120 -6.46 -1.61 29.73
N GLY A 121 -5.88 -2.62 30.41
CA GLY A 121 -5.71 -3.97 29.87
C GLY A 121 -4.72 -4.03 28.68
N TYR A 122 -3.83 -3.03 28.58
CA TYR A 122 -2.83 -2.91 27.53
C TYR A 122 -1.53 -3.63 27.93
N HIS A 123 -1.58 -4.96 27.96
CA HIS A 123 -0.43 -5.81 28.30
C HIS A 123 0.11 -6.58 27.10
N ASN A 124 1.44 -6.69 26.98
CA ASN A 124 2.14 -7.42 25.91
C ASN A 124 1.68 -7.03 24.50
N LYS A 125 1.25 -5.78 24.32
CA LYS A 125 0.77 -5.24 23.04
C LYS A 125 1.67 -4.07 22.64
N PRO A 126 2.03 -3.94 21.36
CA PRO A 126 2.81 -2.79 20.90
C PRO A 126 1.92 -1.54 20.90
N LEU A 127 2.36 -0.44 21.52
CA LEU A 127 1.57 0.79 21.64
C LEU A 127 1.28 1.43 20.27
N PRO A 128 0.05 1.90 19.99
CA PRO A 128 -0.23 2.68 18.79
C PRO A 128 0.36 4.10 18.89
N PRO A 129 0.53 4.80 17.76
CA PRO A 129 0.49 4.27 16.40
C PRO A 129 1.68 3.34 16.11
N LEU A 130 1.49 2.40 15.19
CA LEU A 130 2.52 1.43 14.79
C LEU A 130 3.16 1.82 13.46
N LEU A 131 4.49 1.89 13.44
CA LEU A 131 5.25 2.08 12.20
C LEU A 131 5.72 0.73 11.66
N LYS A 132 5.27 0.37 10.45
CA LYS A 132 5.75 -0.83 9.75
C LYS A 132 7.04 -0.50 9.01
N VAL A 133 8.17 -0.94 9.55
CA VAL A 133 9.49 -0.72 8.94
C VAL A 133 9.97 -1.99 8.24
N LYS A 134 10.55 -1.86 7.05
CA LYS A 134 11.19 -2.96 6.34
C LYS A 134 12.57 -3.24 6.95
N SER A 135 12.74 -4.40 7.58
CA SER A 135 14.05 -4.87 8.05
C SER A 135 15.01 -5.11 6.87
N ALA A 136 16.31 -5.14 7.13
CA ALA A 136 17.32 -5.48 6.13
C ALA A 136 17.05 -6.86 5.47
N SER A 137 16.60 -7.84 6.27
CA SER A 137 16.18 -9.15 5.76
C SER A 137 14.97 -9.05 4.83
N HIS A 138 13.98 -8.23 5.16
CA HIS A 138 12.84 -7.98 4.28
C HIS A 138 13.25 -7.29 2.98
N LYS A 139 14.14 -6.29 3.04
CA LYS A 139 14.67 -5.62 1.85
C LYS A 139 15.37 -6.62 0.92
N LYS A 140 16.29 -7.43 1.44
CA LYS A 140 16.98 -8.48 0.69
C LYS A 140 16.03 -9.52 0.09
N LYS A 141 14.98 -9.89 0.82
CA LYS A 141 13.96 -10.82 0.33
C LYS A 141 13.14 -10.19 -0.80
N LEU A 142 12.80 -8.91 -0.69
CA LEU A 142 12.08 -8.18 -1.74
C LEU A 142 12.91 -8.06 -3.02
N GLU A 143 14.19 -7.72 -2.90
CA GLU A 143 15.14 -7.66 -4.02
C GLU A 143 15.22 -9.01 -4.74
N LYS A 144 15.43 -10.10 -4.00
CA LYS A 144 15.47 -11.46 -4.56
C LYS A 144 14.17 -11.85 -5.26
N LEU A 145 13.02 -11.46 -4.70
CA LEU A 145 11.72 -11.74 -5.31
C LEU A 145 11.51 -10.93 -6.59
N ALA A 146 11.95 -9.67 -6.61
CA ALA A 146 11.89 -8.82 -7.79
C ALA A 146 12.75 -9.39 -8.95
N GLU A 147 13.99 -9.79 -8.65
CA GLU A 147 14.87 -10.47 -9.62
C GLU A 147 14.22 -11.77 -10.16
N GLY A 148 13.58 -12.54 -9.28
CA GLY A 148 12.87 -13.76 -9.67
C GLY A 148 11.67 -13.49 -10.57
N ILE A 149 10.90 -12.43 -10.29
CA ILE A 149 9.77 -12.00 -11.13
C ILE A 149 10.26 -11.58 -12.51
N GLU A 150 11.32 -10.77 -12.58
CA GLU A 150 11.90 -10.32 -13.85
C GLU A 150 12.39 -11.50 -14.70
N THR A 151 13.10 -12.44 -14.07
CA THR A 151 13.57 -13.68 -14.72
C THR A 151 12.39 -14.48 -15.26
N LYS A 152 11.38 -14.76 -14.43
CA LYS A 152 10.21 -15.56 -14.85
C LYS A 152 9.35 -14.86 -15.90
N THR A 153 9.27 -13.53 -15.84
CA THR A 153 8.58 -12.72 -16.86
C THR A 153 9.29 -12.85 -18.20
N THR A 154 10.62 -12.73 -18.21
CA THR A 154 11.44 -12.89 -19.42
C THR A 154 11.33 -14.30 -19.99
N GLU A 155 11.40 -15.34 -19.15
CA GLU A 155 11.19 -16.74 -19.56
C GLU A 155 9.81 -16.94 -20.20
N LEU A 156 8.76 -16.35 -19.60
CA LEU A 156 7.40 -16.45 -20.12
C LEU A 156 7.25 -15.73 -21.46
N GLU A 157 7.81 -14.53 -21.59
CA GLU A 157 7.81 -13.78 -22.84
C GLU A 157 8.54 -14.54 -23.95
N ALA A 158 9.74 -15.07 -23.65
CA ALA A 158 10.50 -15.90 -24.58
C ALA A 158 9.74 -17.17 -24.98
N ALA A 159 9.08 -17.84 -24.03
CA ALA A 159 8.27 -19.02 -24.30
C ALA A 159 7.04 -18.71 -25.18
N ARG A 160 6.42 -17.54 -25.00
CA ARG A 160 5.29 -17.05 -25.81
C ARG A 160 5.72 -16.61 -27.20
N SER A 161 6.95 -16.12 -27.38
CA SER A 161 7.47 -15.70 -28.68
C SER A 161 8.06 -16.85 -29.51
N ARG A 162 8.04 -18.09 -29.01
CA ARG A 162 8.50 -19.25 -29.79
C ARG A 162 7.65 -19.42 -31.03
N SER A 163 8.31 -19.66 -32.17
CA SER A 163 7.65 -19.88 -33.47
C SER A 163 6.67 -21.04 -33.43
N GLU A 164 6.96 -22.09 -32.67
CA GLU A 164 6.07 -23.24 -32.42
C GLU A 164 4.67 -22.83 -31.96
N PHE A 165 4.54 -21.74 -31.20
CA PHE A 165 3.28 -21.26 -30.62
C PHE A 165 2.70 -20.03 -31.33
N THR A 166 3.48 -19.38 -32.21
CA THR A 166 3.10 -18.13 -32.88
C THR A 166 2.87 -18.29 -34.38
N ASP A 167 3.39 -19.35 -34.99
CA ASP A 167 3.13 -19.72 -36.38
C ASP A 167 1.90 -20.64 -36.46
N PRO A 168 0.76 -20.16 -36.98
CA PRO A 168 -0.44 -20.99 -37.15
C PRO A 168 -0.25 -22.14 -38.15
N ALA A 169 0.74 -22.06 -39.04
CA ALA A 169 1.12 -23.14 -39.96
C ALA A 169 2.32 -23.96 -39.44
N GLY A 170 2.74 -23.70 -38.20
CA GLY A 170 3.92 -24.31 -37.60
C GLY A 170 3.74 -25.79 -37.24
N PRO A 171 4.76 -26.40 -36.61
CA PRO A 171 4.78 -27.83 -36.29
C PRO A 171 3.67 -28.29 -35.33
N LEU A 172 3.06 -27.37 -34.58
CA LEU A 172 1.95 -27.67 -33.67
C LEU A 172 0.57 -27.58 -34.35
N SER A 173 0.47 -27.11 -35.60
CA SER A 173 -0.80 -26.92 -36.33
C SER A 173 -1.70 -28.15 -36.28
N GLY A 174 -1.20 -29.31 -36.70
CA GLY A 174 -1.98 -30.56 -36.70
C GLY A 174 -2.44 -31.01 -35.30
N ALA A 175 -1.67 -30.73 -34.25
CA ALA A 175 -2.07 -31.04 -32.88
C ALA A 175 -3.15 -30.07 -32.37
N VAL A 176 -3.07 -28.78 -32.74
CA VAL A 176 -4.09 -27.77 -32.44
C VAL A 176 -5.39 -28.08 -33.18
N GLU A 177 -5.32 -28.47 -34.44
CA GLU A 177 -6.47 -28.90 -35.23
C GLU A 177 -7.14 -30.16 -34.65
N ALA A 178 -6.34 -31.17 -34.27
CA ALA A 178 -6.85 -32.37 -33.63
C ALA A 178 -7.53 -32.08 -32.28
N TRP A 179 -6.93 -31.19 -31.47
CA TRP A 179 -7.54 -30.72 -30.23
C TRP A 179 -8.84 -29.94 -30.49
N ALA A 180 -8.85 -29.01 -31.44
CA ALA A 180 -10.03 -28.24 -31.82
C ALA A 180 -11.17 -29.16 -32.30
N ALA A 181 -10.85 -30.15 -33.13
CA ALA A 181 -11.79 -31.19 -33.54
C ALA A 181 -12.28 -32.04 -32.34
N SER A 182 -11.40 -32.34 -31.38
CA SER A 182 -11.74 -33.09 -30.16
C SER A 182 -12.74 -32.38 -29.25
N LEU A 183 -12.79 -31.04 -29.29
CA LEU A 183 -13.78 -30.27 -28.52
C LEU A 183 -15.21 -30.56 -29.00
N GLY A 184 -15.35 -31.18 -30.18
CA GLY A 184 -16.60 -31.48 -30.83
C GLY A 184 -17.26 -30.18 -31.23
N GLU A 185 -17.30 -29.87 -32.53
CA GLU A 185 -18.26 -28.88 -32.99
C GLU A 185 -19.65 -29.41 -32.64
N LYS A 186 -20.22 -28.94 -31.53
CA LYS A 186 -21.67 -28.90 -31.43
C LYS A 186 -22.08 -28.00 -32.57
N ALA A 187 -22.70 -28.60 -33.60
CA ALA A 187 -23.46 -27.85 -34.58
C ALA A 187 -24.24 -26.80 -33.79
N PRO A 188 -24.14 -25.49 -34.16
CA PRO A 188 -24.75 -24.43 -33.38
C PRO A 188 -26.18 -24.84 -33.14
N ALA A 189 -26.52 -25.09 -31.87
CA ALA A 189 -27.88 -25.42 -31.52
C ALA A 189 -28.71 -24.24 -32.02
N ALA A 190 -29.75 -24.51 -32.82
CA ALA A 190 -30.70 -23.48 -33.18
C ALA A 190 -31.15 -22.82 -31.86
N LEU A 191 -30.81 -21.55 -31.68
CA LEU A 191 -31.12 -20.85 -30.44
C LEU A 191 -32.64 -20.74 -30.36
N GLU A 192 -33.26 -21.54 -29.49
CA GLU A 192 -34.69 -21.42 -29.22
C GLU A 192 -34.97 -20.03 -28.64
N VAL A 193 -35.65 -19.19 -29.41
CA VAL A 193 -36.14 -17.89 -28.95
C VAL A 193 -37.22 -18.14 -27.90
N LYS A 194 -36.91 -17.86 -26.64
CA LYS A 194 -37.88 -17.90 -25.52
C LYS A 194 -38.36 -16.48 -25.20
N ASN A 195 -39.60 -16.35 -24.74
CA ASN A 195 -40.20 -15.05 -24.40
C ASN A 195 -39.34 -14.27 -23.39
N GLY A 196 -38.87 -13.07 -23.78
CA GLY A 196 -38.00 -12.18 -23.00
C GLY A 196 -37.05 -11.35 -23.87
N LEU A 197 -36.33 -10.39 -23.29
CA LEU A 197 -35.27 -9.65 -23.99
C LEU A 197 -34.02 -10.54 -24.10
N GLN A 198 -33.61 -10.88 -25.32
CA GLN A 198 -32.41 -11.68 -25.58
C GLN A 198 -31.58 -11.00 -26.67
N LEU A 199 -30.26 -10.94 -26.47
CA LEU A 199 -29.28 -10.49 -27.44
C LEU A 199 -28.47 -11.70 -27.90
N HIS A 200 -28.48 -11.99 -29.19
CA HIS A 200 -27.69 -13.07 -29.79
C HIS A 200 -26.61 -12.45 -30.68
N LEU A 201 -25.35 -12.76 -30.41
CA LEU A 201 -24.20 -12.24 -31.15
C LEU A 201 -23.43 -13.43 -31.75
N ASP A 202 -23.20 -13.42 -33.06
CA ASP A 202 -22.21 -14.32 -33.67
C ASP A 202 -20.81 -13.76 -33.39
N ALA A 203 -19.91 -14.62 -32.90
CA ALA A 203 -18.54 -14.28 -32.55
C ALA A 203 -17.67 -13.80 -33.73
N GLY A 204 -18.26 -13.58 -34.92
CA GLY A 204 -17.62 -12.91 -36.04
C GLY A 204 -18.53 -12.08 -36.94
N ALA A 205 -19.73 -11.68 -36.50
CA ALA A 205 -20.63 -10.79 -37.26
C ALA A 205 -20.26 -9.31 -37.09
N PHE A 206 -18.99 -8.97 -37.30
CA PHE A 206 -18.52 -7.59 -37.33
C PHE A 206 -17.61 -7.40 -38.54
N ASP A 207 -18.02 -6.53 -39.45
CA ASP A 207 -17.21 -6.12 -40.60
C ASP A 207 -16.46 -4.83 -40.24
N ALA A 208 -15.24 -4.97 -39.75
CA ALA A 208 -14.38 -3.82 -39.46
C ALA A 208 -12.90 -4.10 -39.80
N PRO A 209 -12.55 -4.30 -41.09
CA PRO A 209 -11.17 -4.52 -41.48
C PRO A 209 -10.28 -3.34 -41.05
N GLY A 210 -9.46 -3.54 -40.01
CA GLY A 210 -8.54 -2.52 -39.48
C GLY A 210 -9.18 -1.42 -38.60
N GLY A 211 -10.42 -1.59 -38.15
CA GLY A 211 -11.20 -0.52 -37.50
C GLY A 211 -11.60 -0.74 -36.03
N MET A 212 -12.14 0.32 -35.42
CA MET A 212 -12.82 0.28 -34.12
C MET A 212 -14.25 -0.27 -34.29
N VAL A 213 -14.65 -1.21 -33.45
CA VAL A 213 -16.03 -1.74 -33.45
C VAL A 213 -16.90 -0.81 -32.60
N LYS A 214 -17.90 -0.18 -33.23
CA LYS A 214 -18.79 0.79 -32.57
C LYS A 214 -20.14 0.20 -32.20
N GLU A 215 -20.64 -0.73 -33.01
CA GLU A 215 -21.93 -1.38 -32.80
C GLU A 215 -21.90 -2.83 -33.27
N TRP A 216 -22.79 -3.62 -32.69
CA TRP A 216 -23.17 -4.95 -33.13
C TRP A 216 -24.61 -4.91 -33.61
N PRO A 217 -24.84 -5.03 -34.93
CA PRO A 217 -26.18 -4.92 -35.47
C PRO A 217 -27.03 -6.14 -35.11
N ASP A 218 -28.30 -5.87 -34.80
CA ASP A 218 -29.27 -6.92 -34.52
C ASP A 218 -29.52 -7.80 -35.74
N GLN A 219 -29.35 -9.11 -35.58
CA GLN A 219 -29.63 -10.10 -36.62
C GLN A 219 -31.03 -10.71 -36.50
N SER A 220 -31.77 -10.41 -35.43
CA SER A 220 -33.14 -10.90 -35.24
C SER A 220 -34.19 -10.11 -36.04
N GLY A 221 -33.81 -8.95 -36.61
CA GLY A 221 -34.72 -8.08 -37.38
C GLY A 221 -35.62 -7.19 -36.52
N HIS A 222 -35.35 -7.07 -35.21
CA HIS A 222 -36.16 -6.31 -34.26
C HIS A 222 -35.53 -4.97 -33.83
N GLY A 223 -34.44 -4.54 -34.47
CA GLY A 223 -33.78 -3.24 -34.25
C GLY A 223 -33.06 -3.12 -32.91
N ARG A 224 -32.63 -4.24 -32.31
CA ARG A 224 -32.00 -4.29 -30.97
C ARG A 224 -30.47 -4.37 -31.06
N HIS A 225 -29.86 -3.29 -31.51
CA HIS A 225 -28.40 -3.19 -31.68
C HIS A 225 -27.70 -3.07 -30.31
N ALA A 226 -26.47 -3.58 -30.20
CA ALA A 226 -25.60 -3.31 -29.04
C ALA A 226 -24.51 -2.31 -29.43
N ALA A 227 -24.16 -1.39 -28.54
CA ALA A 227 -23.10 -0.40 -28.75
C ALA A 227 -21.86 -0.73 -27.91
N ALA A 228 -20.68 -0.43 -28.45
CA ALA A 228 -19.42 -0.50 -27.71
C ALA A 228 -19.27 0.70 -26.79
N THR A 229 -18.77 0.48 -25.58
CA THR A 229 -18.17 1.53 -24.75
C THR A 229 -16.66 1.53 -24.92
N GLY A 230 -16.02 2.69 -24.78
CA GLY A 230 -14.58 2.84 -24.94
C GLY A 230 -14.14 2.74 -26.41
N THR A 231 -12.99 2.10 -26.65
CA THR A 231 -12.41 1.94 -28.00
C THR A 231 -11.90 0.51 -28.20
N PRO A 232 -12.79 -0.49 -28.18
CA PRO A 232 -12.39 -1.88 -28.36
C PRO A 232 -11.76 -2.07 -29.74
N LYS A 233 -10.56 -2.66 -29.74
CA LYS A 233 -9.77 -2.91 -30.95
C LYS A 233 -9.80 -4.38 -31.29
N GLN A 234 -9.83 -4.64 -32.60
CA GLN A 234 -9.52 -5.96 -33.11
C GLN A 234 -8.07 -6.32 -32.73
N PHE A 235 -7.87 -7.56 -32.32
CA PHE A 235 -6.56 -8.13 -31.99
C PHE A 235 -6.38 -9.42 -32.80
N GLY A 236 -5.66 -9.30 -33.92
CA GLY A 236 -5.32 -10.43 -34.77
C GLY A 236 -6.54 -11.21 -35.28
N THR A 237 -6.30 -12.51 -35.49
CA THR A 237 -7.27 -13.50 -35.97
C THR A 237 -7.49 -14.53 -34.86
N ALA A 238 -8.74 -14.81 -34.51
CA ALA A 238 -9.10 -15.88 -33.59
C ALA A 238 -8.76 -17.25 -34.20
N MET A 239 -8.75 -18.29 -33.37
CA MET A 239 -8.45 -19.66 -33.79
C MET A 239 -9.42 -20.22 -34.86
N ASN A 240 -10.58 -19.58 -35.05
CA ASN A 240 -11.54 -19.93 -36.10
C ASN A 240 -11.32 -19.14 -37.42
N GLY A 241 -10.20 -18.43 -37.57
CA GLY A 241 -9.90 -17.65 -38.77
C GLY A 241 -10.68 -16.33 -38.88
N LYS A 242 -11.58 -16.02 -37.94
CA LYS A 242 -12.32 -14.75 -37.92
C LYS A 242 -11.58 -13.69 -37.11
N PRO A 243 -11.81 -12.39 -37.36
CA PRO A 243 -11.39 -11.30 -36.48
C PRO A 243 -11.68 -11.57 -34.99
N ALA A 244 -10.77 -11.20 -34.08
CA ALA A 244 -11.00 -11.27 -32.62
C ALA A 244 -11.00 -9.86 -32.01
N ILE A 245 -11.83 -9.58 -31.01
CA ILE A 245 -11.88 -8.27 -30.32
C ILE A 245 -11.39 -8.44 -28.88
N ARG A 246 -10.55 -7.50 -28.41
CA ARG A 246 -10.11 -7.45 -27.01
C ARG A 246 -10.90 -6.40 -26.24
N LEU A 247 -11.56 -6.82 -25.15
CA LEU A 247 -12.15 -5.96 -24.14
C LEU A 247 -11.24 -5.92 -22.91
N ASN A 248 -10.88 -4.73 -22.43
CA ASN A 248 -9.95 -4.58 -21.30
C ASN A 248 -10.61 -4.75 -19.93
N GLY A 249 -11.95 -4.80 -19.86
CA GLY A 249 -12.72 -4.97 -18.63
C GLY A 249 -12.70 -3.79 -17.65
N LYS A 250 -12.13 -2.64 -18.05
CA LYS A 250 -12.11 -1.38 -17.30
C LYS A 250 -13.05 -0.36 -17.96
N ASP A 251 -12.81 -0.09 -19.24
CA ASP A 251 -13.50 0.95 -20.00
C ASP A 251 -14.15 0.41 -21.28
N ASP A 252 -13.73 -0.78 -21.74
CA ASP A 252 -14.25 -1.44 -22.94
C ASP A 252 -15.26 -2.55 -22.54
N PHE A 253 -16.55 -2.32 -22.75
CA PHE A 253 -17.62 -3.31 -22.54
C PHE A 253 -18.79 -3.15 -23.54
N LEU A 254 -19.68 -4.15 -23.57
CA LEU A 254 -20.89 -4.13 -24.39
C LEU A 254 -22.05 -3.46 -23.63
N ARG A 255 -22.79 -2.58 -24.31
CA ARG A 255 -24.00 -1.94 -23.78
C ARG A 255 -25.16 -2.10 -24.76
N THR A 256 -26.29 -2.61 -24.28
CA THR A 256 -27.55 -2.75 -25.04
C THR A 256 -28.52 -1.62 -24.73
#